data_AF-X1MB82-F1
#
_entry.id   AF-X1MB82-F1
#
_cell.length_a   1.000
_cell.length_b   1.000
_cell.length_c   1.000
_cell.angle_alpha   90.00
_cell.angle_beta   90.00
_cell.angle_gamma   90.00
#
_symmetry.space_group_name_H-M   'P 1'
#
loop_
_entity.id
_entity.type
_entity.pdbx_description
1 polymer ?
#
loop_
_entity_poly.entity_id
_entity_poly.type
_entity_poly.pdbx_seq_one_letter_code
_entity_poly.pdbx_strand_id
1 'polypeptide(L)'
;MNKVKLRAIVNIFSLFSFIISVISGLVMRSFPSGSGRSGITIWEVTKLQWREIHYYTNLIFIVLILIHLYLYWSYFKNLPKLLFRKEGQNE
;
A
#
# COMPACT_ATOMS: atom_id res chain seq x y z
N MET A 1 -19.08 12.56 -10.13
CA MET A 1 -18.24 11.48 -10.72
C MET A 1 -18.99 10.15 -10.65
N ASN A 2 -18.93 9.33 -11.70
CA ASN A 2 -19.50 7.97 -11.65
C ASN A 2 -18.80 7.14 -10.57
N LYS A 3 -19.55 6.37 -9.77
CA LYS A 3 -19.03 5.51 -8.68
C LYS A 3 -17.93 4.56 -9.17
N VAL A 4 -18.04 4.08 -10.41
CA VAL A 4 -17.04 3.25 -11.07
C VAL A 4 -15.72 3.99 -11.29
N LYS A 5 -15.78 5.24 -11.78
CA LYS A 5 -14.58 6.08 -11.98
C LYS A 5 -13.88 6.37 -10.65
N LEU A 6 -14.63 6.68 -9.60
CA LEU A 6 -14.06 6.92 -8.26
C LEU A 6 -13.32 5.68 -7.74
N ARG A 7 -13.92 4.49 -7.84
CA ARG A 7 -13.29 3.22 -7.44
C ARG A 7 -12.01 2.94 -8.22
N ALA A 8 -12.03 3.14 -9.53
CA ALA A 8 -10.86 2.94 -10.38
C ALA A 8 -9.70 3.87 -10.00
N ILE A 9 -10.00 5.16 -9.78
CA ILE A 9 -9.01 6.16 -9.35
C ILE A 9 -8.39 5.73 -8.01
N VAL A 10 -9.20 5.47 -6.99
CA VAL A 10 -8.70 5.08 -5.67
C VAL A 10 -7.80 3.84 -5.76
N ASN A 11 -8.16 2.84 -6.56
CA ASN A 11 -7.33 1.64 -6.75
C ASN A 11 -5.99 1.94 -7.41
N ILE A 12 -5.98 2.73 -8.49
CA ILE A 12 -4.75 3.09 -9.20
C ILE A 12 -3.81 3.86 -8.28
N PHE A 13 -4.32 4.86 -7.56
CA PHE A 13 -3.52 5.64 -6.62
C PHE A 13 -3.04 4.80 -5.43
N SER A 14 -3.87 3.87 -4.93
CA SER A 14 -3.48 2.93 -3.87
C SER A 14 -2.32 2.04 -4.33
N LEU A 15 -2.44 1.45 -5.52
CA LEU A 15 -1.40 0.59 -6.11
C LEU A 15 -0.10 1.36 -6.33
N PHE A 16 -0.18 2.57 -6.86
CA PHE A 16 0.98 3.41 -7.08
C PHE A 16 1.70 3.77 -5.77
N SER A 17 0.94 4.19 -4.76
CA SER A 17 1.49 4.53 -3.43
C SER A 17 2.10 3.30 -2.75
N PHE A 18 1.49 2.13 -2.92
CA PHE A 18 2.02 0.85 -2.45
C PHE A 18 3.38 0.51 -3.08
N ILE A 19 3.52 0.67 -4.39
CA ILE A 19 4.79 0.40 -5.10
C ILE A 19 5.90 1.31 -4.56
N ILE A 20 5.63 2.61 -4.39
CA ILE A 20 6.62 3.55 -3.84
C ILE A 20 6.98 3.20 -2.40
N SER A 21 5.99 2.82 -1.58
CA SER A 21 6.21 2.35 -0.20
C SER A 21 7.14 1.14 -0.15
N VAL A 22 6.90 0.13 -1.00
CA VAL A 22 7.74 -1.07 -1.08
C VAL A 22 9.15 -0.72 -1.53
N ILE A 23 9.31 0.07 -2.59
CA ILE A 23 10.63 0.48 -3.10
C ILE A 23 11.40 1.23 -2.02
N SER A 24 10.79 2.24 -1.39
CA SER A 24 11.45 3.02 -0.34
C SER A 24 11.82 2.17 0.88
N GLY A 25 10.98 1.20 1.26
CA GLY A 25 11.28 0.24 2.33
C GLY A 25 12.46 -0.69 1.97
N LEU A 26 12.51 -1.19 0.73
CA LEU A 26 13.62 -2.01 0.25
C LEU A 26 14.93 -1.20 0.18
N VAL A 27 14.88 0.04 -0.29
CA VAL A 27 16.04 0.93 -0.32
C VAL A 27 16.54 1.19 1.10
N MET A 28 15.64 1.48 2.05
CA MET A 28 15.98 1.64 3.47
C MET A 28 16.63 0.40 4.08
N ARG A 29 16.20 -0.81 3.68
CA ARG A 29 16.77 -2.09 4.13
C ARG A 29 18.19 -2.30 3.60
N SER A 30 18.49 -1.82 2.40
CA SER A 30 19.82 -1.91 1.78
C SER A 30 20.86 -0.97 2.41
N PHE A 31 20.44 0.03 3.20
CA PHE A 31 21.40 0.86 3.93
C PHE A 31 22.10 0.03 5.03
N PRO A 32 23.44 0.06 5.10
CA PRO A 32 24.17 -0.62 6.17
C PRO A 32 23.73 -0.08 7.54
N SER A 33 23.55 -0.99 8.49
CA SER A 33 23.23 -0.68 9.89
C SER A 33 24.47 -0.14 10.61
N GLY A 34 24.35 1.01 11.29
CA GLY A 34 25.44 1.61 12.07
C GLY A 34 25.26 3.12 12.26
N SER A 35 25.50 3.62 13.47
CA SER A 35 25.28 5.00 13.91
C SER A 35 26.20 6.05 13.26
N GLY A 36 27.34 5.63 12.68
CA GLY A 36 28.34 6.54 12.11
C GLY A 36 28.24 6.81 10.61
N ARG A 37 27.22 6.29 9.91
CA ARG A 37 27.14 6.30 8.42
C ARG A 37 26.02 7.18 7.86
N SER A 38 25.70 8.28 8.56
CA SER A 38 24.62 9.22 8.16
C SER A 38 24.82 9.89 6.79
N GLY A 39 26.05 9.87 6.25
CA GLY A 39 26.39 10.46 4.95
C GLY A 39 26.32 9.50 3.76
N ILE A 40 25.95 8.23 3.94
CA ILE A 40 25.78 7.31 2.81
C ILE A 40 24.52 7.70 2.05
N THR A 41 24.68 7.90 0.74
CA THR A 41 23.59 8.22 -0.19
C THR A 41 23.33 7.05 -1.11
N ILE A 42 22.06 6.72 -1.32
CA ILE A 42 21.62 5.85 -2.41
C ILE A 42 20.84 6.73 -3.37
N TRP A 43 21.26 6.75 -4.64
CA TRP A 43 20.73 7.67 -5.66
C TRP A 43 20.81 9.14 -5.26
N GLU A 44 21.95 9.55 -4.70
CA GLU A 44 22.18 10.92 -4.21
C GLU A 44 21.22 11.37 -3.08
N VAL A 45 20.39 10.46 -2.58
CA VAL A 45 19.43 10.70 -1.51
C VAL A 45 19.92 10.03 -0.23
N THR A 46 19.93 10.79 0.86
CA THR A 46 20.37 10.31 2.17
C THR A 46 19.37 9.32 2.77
N LYS A 47 19.84 8.48 3.69
CA LYS A 47 18.96 7.59 4.48
C LYS A 47 17.82 8.34 5.19
N LEU A 48 18.07 9.57 5.63
CA LEU A 48 17.07 10.42 6.28
C LEU A 48 15.95 10.81 5.31
N GLN A 49 16.31 11.26 4.12
CA GLN A 49 15.34 11.63 3.08
C GLN A 49 14.54 10.41 2.59
N TRP A 50 15.19 9.25 2.42
CA TRP A 50 14.48 8.00 2.12
C TRP A 50 13.45 7.63 3.20
N ARG A 51 13.78 7.88 4.48
CA ARG A 51 12.86 7.68 5.60
C ARG A 51 11.66 8.63 5.54
N GLU A 52 11.86 9.89 5.17
CA GLU A 52 10.77 10.85 4.99
C GLU A 52 9.86 10.47 3.83
N ILE A 53 10.45 10.11 2.67
CA ILE A 53 9.69 9.61 1.51
C ILE A 53 8.87 8.38 1.91
N HIS A 54 9.49 7.40 2.58
CA HIS A 54 8.80 6.20 3.05
C HIS A 54 7.64 6.53 4.01
N TYR A 55 7.86 7.44 4.95
CA TYR A 55 6.85 7.86 5.92
C TYR A 55 5.64 8.52 5.24
N TYR A 56 5.86 9.53 4.39
CA TYR A 56 4.76 10.25 3.74
C TYR A 56 4.01 9.38 2.72
N THR A 57 4.73 8.54 1.96
CA THR A 57 4.12 7.61 1.01
C THR A 57 3.25 6.57 1.73
N ASN A 58 3.69 6.06 2.89
CA ASN A 58 2.87 5.19 3.74
C ASN A 58 1.66 5.91 4.31
N LEU A 59 1.79 7.16 4.75
CA LEU A 59 0.66 7.93 5.26
C LEU A 59 -0.43 8.10 4.19
N ILE A 60 -0.03 8.47 2.97
CA ILE A 60 -0.93 8.57 1.81
C ILE A 60 -1.57 7.21 1.51
N PHE A 61 -0.76 6.15 1.49
CA PHE A 61 -1.24 4.79 1.24
C PHE A 61 -2.26 4.32 2.29
N ILE A 62 -2.05 4.62 3.57
CA ILE A 62 -2.99 4.31 4.66
C ILE A 62 -4.32 5.02 4.44
N VAL A 63 -4.32 6.30 4.09
CA VAL A 63 -5.56 7.04 3.80
C VAL A 63 -6.28 6.42 2.59
N LEU A 64 -5.54 6.11 1.53
CA LEU A 64 -6.09 5.51 0.32
C LEU A 64 -6.67 4.11 0.56
N ILE A 65 -6.00 3.26 1.36
CA ILE A 65 -6.50 1.92 1.65
C ILE A 65 -7.75 1.96 2.54
N LEU A 66 -7.85 2.92 3.48
CA LEU A 66 -9.08 3.11 4.25
C LEU A 66 -10.26 3.49 3.34
N ILE A 67 -10.05 4.41 2.40
CA ILE A 67 -11.06 4.79 1.41
C ILE A 67 -11.41 3.59 0.50
N HIS A 68 -10.41 2.84 0.06
CA HIS A 68 -10.60 1.62 -0.72
C HIS A 68 -11.50 0.62 0.03
N LEU A 69 -11.17 0.30 1.28
CA LEU A 69 -11.96 -0.62 2.10
C LEU A 69 -13.39 -0.14 2.29
N TYR A 70 -13.60 1.17 2.51
CA TYR A 70 -14.94 1.75 2.60
C TYR A 70 -15.73 1.58 1.29
N LEU A 71 -15.12 1.89 0.13
CA LEU A 71 -15.78 1.77 -1.18
C LEU A 71 -16.12 0.33 -1.57
N TYR A 72 -15.36 -0.64 -1.06
CA TYR A 72 -15.50 -2.08 -1.31
C TYR A 72 -16.11 -2.85 -0.13
N TRP A 73 -16.63 -2.16 0.89
CA TRP A 73 -17.17 -2.78 2.11
C TRP A 73 -18.26 -3.84 1.83
N SER A 74 -19.07 -3.63 0.80
CA SER A 74 -20.08 -4.61 0.37
C SER A 74 -19.48 -5.93 -0.10
N TYR A 75 -18.30 -5.90 -0.72
CA TYR A 75 -17.58 -7.12 -1.11
C TYR A 75 -17.11 -7.87 0.13
N PHE A 76 -16.48 -7.17 1.10
CA PHE A 76 -16.01 -7.78 2.35
C PHE A 76 -17.15 -8.43 3.15
N LYS A 77 -18.34 -7.82 3.21
CA LYS A 77 -19.50 -8.44 3.87
C LYS A 77 -19.96 -9.75 3.22
N ASN A 78 -19.76 -9.90 1.92
CA ASN A 78 -20.15 -11.09 1.17
C ASN A 78 -19.01 -12.10 1.02
N LEU A 79 -17.77 -11.71 1.32
CA LEU A 79 -16.59 -12.56 1.21
C LEU A 79 -16.70 -13.86 2.04
N PRO A 80 -17.20 -13.86 3.30
CA PRO A 80 -17.41 -15.11 4.04
C PRO A 80 -18.41 -16.03 3.34
N LYS A 81 -19.48 -15.49 2.76
CA LYS A 81 -20.45 -16.30 2.01
C LYS A 81 -19.84 -16.94 0.78
N LEU A 82 -18.86 -16.29 0.14
CA LEU A 82 -18.16 -16.83 -1.02
C LEU A 82 -17.11 -17.88 -0.62
N LEU A 83 -16.32 -17.60 0.42
CA LEU A 83 -15.24 -18.50 0.89
C LEU A 83 -15.79 -19.75 1.60
N PHE A 84 -16.91 -19.64 2.29
CA PHE A 84 -17.53 -20.75 3.03
C PHE A 84 -18.78 -21.32 2.33
N ARG A 85 -18.99 -21.00 1.04
CA ARG A 85 -20.00 -21.67 0.23
C ARG A 85 -19.57 -23.13 0.05
N LYS A 86 -20.15 -24.01 0.88
CA LYS A 86 -20.03 -25.47 0.75
C LYS A 86 -20.28 -25.86 -0.72
N GLU A 87 -19.29 -26.47 -1.38
CA GLU A 87 -19.42 -27.14 -2.68
C GLU A 87 -20.22 -28.45 -2.57
N GLY A 88 -21.34 -28.44 -1.85
CA GLY A 88 -22.01 -29.67 -1.40
C GLY A 88 -23.53 -29.62 -1.51
N GLN A 89 -24.07 -29.01 -2.56
CA GLN A 89 -25.47 -29.14 -2.97
C GLN A 89 -25.56 -29.10 -4.49
N ASN A 90 -25.14 -30.20 -5.11
CA ASN A 90 -25.62 -30.69 -6.41
C ASN A 90 -25.55 -32.22 -6.28
N GLU A 91 -26.52 -32.77 -5.54
CA GLU A 91 -26.94 -34.17 -5.71
C GLU A 91 -27.66 -34.32 -7.06
#